data_AF-A0A2I1M1E6-F1
#
_entry.id   AF-A0A2I1M1E6-F1
#
_cell.length_a   1.000
_cell.length_b   1.000
_cell.length_c   1.000
_cell.angle_alpha   90.00
_cell.angle_beta   90.00
_cell.angle_gamma   90.00
#
_symmetry.space_group_name_H-M   'P 1'
#
loop_
_entity.id
_entity.type
_entity.pdbx_description
1 polymer ?
#
loop_
_entity_poly.entity_id
_entity_poly.type
_entity_poly.pdbx_seq_one_letter_code
_entity_poly.pdbx_strand_id
1 'polypeptide(L)'
;MRTFHMRLPTRTPIGAGGGIMNETYMQRDFKGVWFPQEIWDNREIDFIEKGILIEIDSFTSQTGACFMTNASLADKFQCSERKVSSAIAHLIELGYVYVSQFDGRKRYLKSALAYSRVRVEKNAGQPSKICEAESQNLRHNNTTNNTINNSINNNVELPLDNVSTLTPSREIAKAGEDIPYQQIIDYLNMKAGTAFRASTKNTRKAIRARWREKWRLDDFKKVIDNKCVDWLYNPDMKKYLCPDTLFGTKFEKYWNQTSNPTLKQMAGAFTYPNGKL
;
A
#
# COMPACT_ATOMS: atom_id res chain seq x y z
N MET A 1 -21.07 -40.85 44.96
CA MET A 1 -20.46 -40.00 43.90
C MET A 1 -21.48 -38.95 43.49
N ARG A 2 -21.13 -37.65 43.45
CA ARG A 2 -22.04 -36.58 43.01
C ARG A 2 -21.67 -36.15 41.59
N THR A 3 -22.56 -36.39 40.63
CA THR A 3 -22.41 -35.98 39.23
C THR A 3 -22.75 -34.50 39.04
N PHE A 4 -21.73 -33.66 38.84
CA PHE A 4 -21.93 -32.27 38.42
C PHE A 4 -22.41 -32.23 36.96
N HIS A 5 -23.63 -31.75 36.73
CA HIS A 5 -24.09 -31.35 35.39
C HIS A 5 -23.83 -29.85 35.22
N MET A 6 -22.81 -29.48 34.43
CA MET A 6 -22.66 -28.10 33.98
C MET A 6 -23.74 -27.77 32.95
N ARG A 7 -24.72 -26.92 33.33
CA ARG A 7 -25.56 -26.23 32.36
C ARG A 7 -24.75 -25.13 31.68
N LEU A 8 -24.57 -25.24 30.36
CA LEU A 8 -24.13 -24.11 29.54
C LEU A 8 -25.27 -23.07 29.45
N PRO A 9 -24.95 -21.76 29.40
CA PRO A 9 -25.96 -20.72 29.30
C PRO A 9 -26.62 -20.73 27.91
N THR A 10 -27.92 -20.98 27.87
CA THR A 10 -28.74 -20.85 26.65
C THR A 10 -28.85 -19.38 26.26
N ARG A 11 -28.30 -19.00 25.10
CA ARG A 11 -28.57 -17.69 24.49
C ARG A 11 -30.05 -17.60 24.12
N THR A 12 -30.79 -16.72 24.77
CA THR A 12 -32.11 -16.28 24.30
C THR A 12 -31.94 -15.40 23.05
N PRO A 13 -32.61 -15.70 21.93
CA PRO A 13 -32.66 -14.79 20.79
C PRO A 13 -33.62 -13.64 21.12
N ILE A 14 -33.15 -12.40 20.93
CA ILE A 14 -33.97 -11.20 21.06
C ILE A 14 -34.82 -11.08 19.78
N GLY A 15 -36.12 -11.36 19.89
CA GLY A 15 -37.11 -10.86 18.93
C GLY A 15 -37.50 -9.41 19.27
N ALA A 16 -38.14 -8.64 18.39
CA ALA A 16 -38.55 -8.90 17.02
C ALA A 16 -38.73 -7.56 16.27
N GLY A 17 -38.59 -7.54 14.95
CA GLY A 17 -38.75 -6.33 14.13
C GLY A 17 -38.71 -6.65 12.64
N GLY A 18 -39.87 -6.60 11.97
CA GLY A 18 -40.13 -7.20 10.65
C GLY A 18 -39.11 -6.93 9.54
N GLY A 19 -38.81 -7.99 8.77
CA GLY A 19 -37.95 -7.95 7.59
C GLY A 19 -37.80 -9.33 6.96
N ILE A 20 -38.77 -9.74 6.13
CA ILE A 20 -38.68 -10.96 5.32
C ILE A 20 -37.63 -10.82 4.22
N MET A 21 -36.41 -11.31 4.49
CA MET A 21 -35.42 -11.60 3.45
C MET A 21 -34.91 -13.03 3.63
N ASN A 22 -35.45 -13.93 2.82
CA ASN A 22 -34.92 -15.28 2.65
C ASN A 22 -33.61 -15.22 1.84
N GLU A 23 -32.52 -14.75 2.47
CA GLU A 23 -31.19 -15.15 2.02
C GLU A 23 -30.99 -16.61 2.41
N THR A 24 -31.38 -17.51 1.51
CA THR A 24 -30.87 -18.87 1.48
C THR A 24 -29.37 -18.80 1.21
N TYR A 25 -28.60 -18.61 2.28
CA TYR A 25 -27.19 -18.98 2.33
C TYR A 25 -27.11 -20.44 1.90
N MET A 26 -26.79 -20.67 0.62
CA MET A 26 -26.49 -21.98 0.07
C MET A 26 -25.36 -22.56 0.91
N GLN A 27 -25.74 -23.44 1.83
CA GLN A 27 -24.84 -23.97 2.84
C GLN A 27 -23.84 -24.86 2.11
N ARG A 28 -22.70 -24.27 1.75
CA ARG A 28 -21.68 -24.91 0.93
C ARG A 28 -21.32 -26.23 1.60
N ASP A 29 -21.40 -27.34 0.86
CA ASP A 29 -20.95 -28.66 1.31
C ASP A 29 -19.42 -28.71 1.35
N PHE A 30 -18.86 -27.91 2.26
CA PHE A 30 -17.46 -27.55 2.30
C PHE A 30 -16.66 -28.65 2.98
N LYS A 31 -15.96 -29.46 2.18
CA LYS A 31 -15.21 -30.62 2.67
C LYS A 31 -13.89 -30.26 3.37
N GLY A 32 -13.28 -29.10 3.07
CA GLY A 32 -12.05 -28.66 3.71
C GLY A 32 -11.29 -27.57 2.94
N VAL A 33 -10.32 -26.93 3.62
CA VAL A 33 -9.34 -26.01 3.03
C VAL A 33 -8.11 -26.84 2.63
N TRP A 34 -7.65 -26.73 1.38
CA TRP A 34 -6.36 -27.30 0.97
C TRP A 34 -5.24 -26.28 1.23
N PHE A 35 -4.16 -26.73 1.86
CA PHE A 35 -2.93 -25.95 2.07
C PHE A 35 -1.80 -26.54 1.21
N PRO A 36 -1.04 -25.71 0.47
CA PRO A 36 0.24 -26.12 -0.10
C PRO A 36 1.18 -26.61 1.00
N GLN A 37 2.01 -27.61 0.72
CA GLN A 37 2.95 -28.15 1.71
C GLN A 37 3.91 -27.06 2.21
N GLU A 38 4.36 -26.18 1.32
CA GLU A 38 5.28 -25.08 1.61
C GLU A 38 4.69 -24.09 2.64
N ILE A 39 3.36 -23.96 2.67
CA ILE A 39 2.63 -23.13 3.63
C ILE A 39 2.28 -23.92 4.90
N TRP A 40 1.99 -25.22 4.77
CA TRP A 40 1.73 -26.10 5.89
C TRP A 40 2.97 -26.25 6.80
N ASP A 41 4.14 -26.53 6.23
CA ASP A 41 5.38 -26.80 6.96
C ASP A 41 6.11 -25.52 7.43
N ASN A 42 5.76 -24.33 6.88
CA ASN A 42 6.35 -23.06 7.30
C ASN A 42 6.06 -22.76 8.79
N ARG A 43 7.10 -22.39 9.57
CA ARG A 43 7.02 -22.09 11.01
C ARG A 43 7.11 -20.60 11.36
N GLU A 44 7.36 -19.74 10.38
CA GLU A 44 7.40 -18.28 10.50
C GLU A 44 5.99 -17.69 10.57
N ILE A 45 5.03 -18.25 9.82
CA ILE A 45 3.62 -17.85 9.83
C ILE A 45 2.76 -18.75 10.72
N ASP A 46 1.84 -18.14 11.48
CA ASP A 46 0.93 -18.90 12.34
C ASP A 46 -0.27 -19.52 11.59
N PHE A 47 -1.06 -20.36 12.27
CA PHE A 47 -2.19 -21.06 11.64
C PHE A 47 -3.30 -20.11 11.13
N ILE A 48 -3.50 -18.95 11.78
CA ILE A 48 -4.48 -17.94 11.36
C ILE A 48 -3.94 -17.21 10.12
N GLU A 49 -2.64 -16.89 10.09
CA GLU A 49 -1.95 -16.30 8.94
C GLU A 49 -1.98 -17.23 7.73
N LYS A 50 -1.73 -18.54 7.92
CA LYS A 50 -1.93 -19.56 6.87
C LYS A 50 -3.37 -19.55 6.36
N GLY A 51 -4.36 -19.56 7.26
CA GLY A 51 -5.78 -19.50 6.88
C GLY A 51 -6.14 -18.26 6.06
N ILE A 52 -5.73 -17.08 6.53
CA ILE A 52 -5.95 -15.79 5.85
C ILE A 52 -5.26 -15.77 4.47
N LEU A 53 -4.05 -16.32 4.36
CA LEU A 53 -3.32 -16.43 3.09
C LEU A 53 -4.08 -17.28 2.07
N ILE A 54 -4.57 -18.47 2.46
CA ILE A 54 -5.34 -19.33 1.55
C ILE A 54 -6.69 -18.72 1.18
N GLU A 55 -7.35 -18.00 2.09
CA GLU A 55 -8.55 -17.25 1.75
C GLU A 55 -8.27 -16.19 0.69
N ILE A 56 -7.22 -15.37 0.87
CA ILE A 56 -6.79 -14.36 -0.11
C ILE A 56 -6.44 -15.00 -1.46
N ASP A 57 -5.77 -16.16 -1.45
CA ASP A 57 -5.45 -16.92 -2.65
C ASP A 57 -6.69 -17.43 -3.39
N SER A 58 -7.71 -17.89 -2.67
CA SER A 58 -8.97 -18.36 -3.25
C SER A 58 -9.70 -17.26 -4.04
N PHE A 59 -9.66 -16.01 -3.56
CA PHE A 59 -10.17 -14.84 -4.29
C PHE A 59 -9.23 -14.44 -5.44
N THR A 60 -7.91 -14.50 -5.24
CA THR A 60 -6.92 -14.18 -6.28
C THR A 60 -7.13 -15.07 -7.51
N SER A 61 -7.48 -16.34 -7.29
CA SER A 61 -7.77 -17.33 -8.34
C SER A 61 -9.15 -17.17 -9.01
N GLN A 62 -10.14 -16.58 -8.34
CA GLN A 62 -11.52 -16.46 -8.85
C GLN A 62 -11.86 -15.08 -9.39
N THR A 63 -11.64 -14.03 -8.60
CA THR A 63 -12.02 -12.64 -8.89
C THR A 63 -10.81 -11.76 -9.21
N GLY A 64 -9.61 -12.34 -9.22
CA GLY A 64 -8.35 -11.64 -9.49
C GLY A 64 -7.78 -10.86 -8.30
N ALA A 65 -8.57 -10.54 -7.27
CA ALA A 65 -8.11 -9.95 -6.01
C ALA A 65 -9.14 -10.12 -4.87
N CYS A 66 -8.63 -10.22 -3.63
CA CYS A 66 -9.41 -10.21 -2.40
C CYS A 66 -9.66 -8.77 -1.91
N PHE A 67 -10.92 -8.38 -1.78
CA PHE A 67 -11.33 -7.06 -1.25
C PHE A 67 -12.01 -7.14 0.13
N MET A 68 -11.86 -8.27 0.85
CA MET A 68 -12.44 -8.45 2.18
C MET A 68 -11.90 -7.44 3.20
N THR A 69 -12.81 -6.96 4.07
CA THR A 69 -12.48 -6.08 5.19
C THR A 69 -11.77 -6.84 6.32
N ASN A 70 -11.18 -6.12 7.28
CA ASN A 70 -10.64 -6.77 8.49
C ASN A 70 -11.74 -7.49 9.28
N ALA A 71 -12.89 -6.84 9.50
CA ALA A 71 -14.06 -7.44 10.16
C ALA A 71 -14.51 -8.75 9.48
N SER A 72 -14.66 -8.76 8.15
CA SER A 72 -15.11 -9.96 7.41
C SER A 72 -14.14 -11.15 7.55
N LEU A 73 -12.83 -10.88 7.65
CA LEU A 73 -11.83 -11.92 7.93
C LEU A 73 -11.78 -12.30 9.41
N ALA A 74 -12.00 -11.34 10.32
CA ALA A 74 -12.03 -11.54 11.76
C ALA A 74 -13.16 -12.49 12.16
N ASP A 75 -14.36 -12.26 11.62
CA ASP A 75 -15.53 -13.14 11.80
C ASP A 75 -15.25 -14.54 11.25
N LYS A 76 -14.71 -14.64 10.03
CA LYS A 76 -14.43 -15.92 9.36
C LYS A 76 -13.37 -16.76 10.09
N PHE A 77 -12.31 -16.13 10.60
CA PHE A 77 -11.22 -16.79 11.32
C PHE A 77 -11.39 -16.74 12.85
N GLN A 78 -12.52 -16.26 13.35
CA GLN A 78 -12.88 -16.18 14.77
C GLN A 78 -11.79 -15.52 15.63
N CYS A 79 -11.17 -14.46 15.10
CA CYS A 79 -10.09 -13.72 15.74
C CYS A 79 -10.37 -12.21 15.74
N SER A 80 -9.53 -11.41 16.41
CA SER A 80 -9.75 -9.95 16.43
C SER A 80 -9.34 -9.28 15.12
N GLU A 81 -10.01 -8.19 14.73
CA GLU A 81 -9.59 -7.35 13.59
C GLU A 81 -8.14 -6.87 13.71
N ARG A 82 -7.65 -6.69 14.94
CA ARG A 82 -6.25 -6.37 15.23
C ARG A 82 -5.32 -7.51 14.83
N LYS A 83 -5.66 -8.77 15.15
CA LYS A 83 -4.89 -9.94 14.71
C LYS A 83 -4.93 -10.07 13.19
N VAL A 84 -6.09 -9.86 12.54
CA VAL A 84 -6.17 -9.81 11.07
C VAL A 84 -5.25 -8.74 10.48
N SER A 85 -5.25 -7.52 11.02
CA SER A 85 -4.40 -6.43 10.53
C SER A 85 -2.91 -6.76 10.69
N SER A 86 -2.53 -7.34 11.84
CA SER A 86 -1.17 -7.80 12.11
C SER A 86 -0.75 -8.95 11.18
N ALA A 87 -1.64 -9.92 10.96
CA ALA A 87 -1.43 -11.06 10.08
C ALA A 87 -1.22 -10.62 8.62
N ILE A 88 -2.05 -9.71 8.12
CA ILE A 88 -1.91 -9.16 6.76
C ILE A 88 -0.59 -8.37 6.63
N ALA A 89 -0.22 -7.56 7.64
CA ALA A 89 1.04 -6.83 7.61
C ALA A 89 2.26 -7.79 7.60
N HIS A 90 2.22 -8.85 8.42
CA HIS A 90 3.27 -9.88 8.47
C HIS A 90 3.37 -10.67 7.15
N LEU A 91 2.25 -11.09 6.58
CA LEU A 91 2.20 -11.76 5.27
C LEU A 91 2.70 -10.87 4.11
N ILE A 92 2.56 -9.55 4.23
CA ILE A 92 3.14 -8.58 3.28
C ILE A 92 4.65 -8.44 3.50
N GLU A 93 5.13 -8.38 4.74
CA GLU A 93 6.56 -8.32 5.07
C GLU A 93 7.33 -9.55 4.58
N LEU A 94 6.73 -10.74 4.71
CA LEU A 94 7.25 -12.00 4.19
C LEU A 94 7.03 -12.19 2.68
N GLY A 95 6.30 -11.29 2.00
CA GLY A 95 6.06 -11.34 0.55
C GLY A 95 5.04 -12.37 0.07
N TYR A 96 4.30 -13.05 0.96
CA TYR A 96 3.23 -13.98 0.60
C TYR A 96 1.98 -13.28 0.04
N VAL A 97 1.74 -12.02 0.44
CA VAL A 97 0.61 -11.19 0.01
C VAL A 97 1.13 -9.81 -0.43
N TYR A 98 0.47 -9.20 -1.40
CA TYR A 98 0.71 -7.81 -1.77
C TYR A 98 -0.59 -7.05 -2.02
N VAL A 99 -0.55 -5.72 -1.89
CA VAL A 99 -1.67 -4.84 -2.22
C VAL A 99 -1.53 -4.47 -3.70
N SER A 100 -2.49 -4.91 -4.52
CA SER A 100 -2.51 -4.67 -5.96
C SER A 100 -3.12 -3.33 -6.35
N GLN A 101 -4.17 -2.89 -5.64
CA GLN A 101 -4.84 -1.61 -5.83
C GLN A 101 -5.44 -1.09 -4.51
N PHE A 102 -5.68 0.23 -4.44
CA PHE A 102 -6.39 0.88 -3.34
C PHE A 102 -7.24 2.05 -3.86
N ASP A 103 -8.54 2.00 -3.61
CA ASP A 103 -9.55 2.94 -4.12
C ASP A 103 -10.04 3.93 -3.03
N GLY A 104 -9.18 4.23 -2.06
CA GLY A 104 -9.52 5.04 -0.87
C GLY A 104 -10.44 4.34 0.16
N ARG A 105 -11.41 3.56 -0.32
CA ARG A 105 -12.41 2.82 0.47
C ARG A 105 -12.11 1.33 0.59
N LYS A 106 -11.60 0.71 -0.48
CA LYS A 106 -11.28 -0.72 -0.57
C LYS A 106 -9.81 -0.93 -0.93
N ARG A 107 -9.19 -1.91 -0.27
CA ARG A 107 -7.88 -2.47 -0.65
C ARG A 107 -8.12 -3.76 -1.46
N TYR A 108 -7.24 -4.04 -2.41
CA TYR A 108 -7.30 -5.26 -3.23
C TYR A 108 -6.03 -6.08 -3.01
N LEU A 109 -6.12 -7.08 -2.15
CA LEU A 109 -5.03 -8.00 -1.81
C LEU A 109 -4.91 -9.11 -2.86
N LYS A 110 -3.69 -9.52 -3.20
CA LYS A 110 -3.41 -10.70 -4.02
C LYS A 110 -2.38 -11.59 -3.32
N SER A 111 -2.52 -12.90 -3.48
CA SER A 111 -1.48 -13.86 -3.08
C SER A 111 -0.31 -13.85 -4.07
N ALA A 112 0.86 -14.23 -3.60
CA ALA A 112 2.04 -14.51 -4.43
C ALA A 112 2.21 -16.02 -4.74
N LEU A 113 1.30 -16.90 -4.27
CA LEU A 113 1.45 -18.36 -4.36
C LEU A 113 1.45 -18.90 -5.81
N ALA A 114 0.88 -18.18 -6.76
CA ALA A 114 0.99 -18.54 -8.18
C ALA A 114 2.45 -18.49 -8.70
N TYR A 115 3.32 -17.65 -8.12
CA TYR A 115 4.72 -17.52 -8.55
C TYR A 115 5.62 -18.67 -8.10
N SER A 116 5.29 -19.40 -7.03
CA SER A 116 6.08 -20.57 -6.60
C SER A 116 5.81 -21.80 -7.47
N ARG A 117 4.56 -22.02 -7.92
CA ARG A 117 4.19 -23.15 -8.79
C ARG A 117 4.98 -23.21 -10.09
N VAL A 118 5.22 -22.06 -10.73
CA VAL A 118 5.96 -21.95 -12.01
C VAL A 118 7.43 -22.41 -11.90
N ARG A 119 8.01 -22.46 -10.69
CA ARG A 119 9.37 -23.00 -10.48
C ARG A 119 9.43 -24.52 -10.37
N VAL A 120 8.33 -25.19 -10.04
CA VAL A 120 8.33 -26.66 -9.87
C VAL A 120 8.25 -27.35 -11.23
N GLU A 121 7.34 -26.92 -12.09
CA GLU A 121 7.09 -27.56 -13.41
C GLU A 121 8.29 -27.47 -14.37
N LYS A 122 9.11 -26.42 -14.28
CA LYS A 122 10.27 -26.24 -15.19
C LYS A 122 11.50 -27.08 -14.85
N ASN A 123 11.49 -27.83 -13.75
CA ASN A 123 12.65 -28.62 -13.29
C ASN A 123 12.48 -30.14 -13.44
N ALA A 124 11.44 -30.61 -14.14
CA ALA A 124 11.18 -32.04 -14.35
C ALA A 124 11.14 -32.42 -15.86
N GLY A 125 12.32 -32.60 -16.47
CA GLY A 125 12.52 -33.60 -17.53
C GLY A 125 12.09 -33.31 -18.99
N GLN A 126 12.84 -32.42 -19.68
CA GLN A 126 13.32 -32.60 -21.07
C GLN A 126 12.27 -32.73 -22.24
N PRO A 127 12.66 -32.68 -23.54
CA PRO A 127 12.65 -31.42 -24.29
C PRO A 127 11.84 -31.42 -25.63
N SER A 128 11.71 -30.22 -26.22
CA SER A 128 11.68 -29.90 -27.68
C SER A 128 10.40 -29.31 -28.32
N LYS A 129 10.62 -28.24 -29.10
CA LYS A 129 9.89 -27.74 -30.30
C LYS A 129 8.55 -26.97 -30.17
N ILE A 130 8.71 -25.65 -30.02
CA ILE A 130 8.28 -24.57 -30.96
C ILE A 130 7.08 -24.82 -31.90
N CYS A 131 6.08 -23.94 -31.75
CA CYS A 131 5.48 -23.08 -32.79
C CYS A 131 5.03 -21.79 -32.07
N GLU A 132 5.43 -20.55 -32.35
CA GLU A 132 5.75 -19.82 -33.59
C GLU A 132 4.58 -19.65 -34.57
N ALA A 133 3.86 -18.55 -34.37
CA ALA A 133 3.25 -17.68 -35.38
C ALA A 133 3.38 -16.24 -34.84
N GLU A 134 4.45 -15.53 -35.21
CA GLU A 134 4.44 -14.41 -36.18
C GLU A 134 3.72 -13.15 -35.62
N SER A 135 4.42 -12.04 -35.30
CA SER A 135 5.19 -11.13 -36.20
C SER A 135 4.28 -10.49 -37.25
N GLN A 136 4.25 -9.18 -37.53
CA GLN A 136 5.29 -8.19 -37.82
C GLN A 136 4.73 -6.78 -37.45
N ASN A 137 5.42 -5.64 -37.28
CA ASN A 137 6.73 -5.11 -37.70
C ASN A 137 7.28 -4.25 -36.53
N LEU A 138 8.57 -4.25 -36.17
CA LEU A 138 9.71 -3.57 -36.82
C LEU A 138 9.52 -2.06 -37.07
N ARG A 139 10.47 -1.15 -36.79
CA ARG A 139 11.73 -1.15 -35.99
C ARG A 139 12.37 0.27 -36.12
N HIS A 140 13.39 0.58 -35.30
CA HIS A 140 14.35 1.71 -35.43
C HIS A 140 13.81 3.13 -35.09
N ASN A 141 14.60 4.13 -34.65
CA ASN A 141 15.90 4.18 -33.93
C ASN A 141 16.16 5.62 -33.44
N ASN A 142 17.02 5.76 -32.42
CA ASN A 142 17.87 6.94 -32.11
C ASN A 142 17.26 8.25 -31.55
N THR A 143 17.71 8.58 -30.34
CA THR A 143 18.13 9.89 -29.80
C THR A 143 18.17 11.10 -30.75
N THR A 144 17.52 12.20 -30.38
CA THR A 144 18.16 13.53 -30.25
C THR A 144 17.28 14.55 -29.50
N ASN A 145 17.91 15.51 -28.84
CA ASN A 145 17.25 16.67 -28.24
C ASN A 145 16.83 17.69 -29.32
N ASN A 146 15.69 18.35 -29.20
CA ASN A 146 15.71 19.82 -29.07
C ASN A 146 14.39 20.48 -28.64
N THR A 147 14.57 21.52 -27.83
CA THR A 147 13.76 22.71 -27.60
C THR A 147 12.93 23.21 -28.79
N ILE A 148 11.65 23.54 -28.56
CA ILE A 148 10.97 24.67 -29.23
C ILE A 148 10.13 25.44 -28.19
N ASN A 149 10.42 26.74 -28.06
CA ASN A 149 9.53 27.74 -27.46
C ASN A 149 8.76 28.47 -28.56
N ASN A 150 7.45 28.72 -28.36
CA ASN A 150 6.77 29.97 -28.70
C ASN A 150 5.36 29.91 -28.06
N SER A 151 4.99 30.82 -27.16
CA SER A 151 4.73 32.25 -27.35
C SER A 151 3.42 32.53 -28.08
N ILE A 152 2.38 32.81 -27.29
CA ILE A 152 1.34 33.78 -27.66
C ILE A 152 1.22 34.73 -26.47
N ASN A 153 1.48 36.01 -26.74
CA ASN A 153 1.38 37.11 -25.79
C ASN A 153 0.15 37.95 -26.17
N ASN A 154 -0.51 38.59 -25.21
CA ASN A 154 -1.24 39.87 -25.40
C ASN A 154 -1.78 40.39 -24.05
N ASN A 155 -1.38 41.61 -23.69
CA ASN A 155 -1.79 42.32 -22.47
C ASN A 155 -3.00 43.24 -22.71
N VAL A 156 -3.82 43.48 -21.68
CA VAL A 156 -4.63 44.72 -21.52
C VAL A 156 -4.75 45.08 -20.03
N GLU A 157 -4.54 46.36 -19.69
CA GLU A 157 -4.37 46.96 -18.35
C GLU A 157 -4.91 48.43 -18.41
N LEU A 158 -5.32 49.17 -17.37
CA LEU A 158 -5.57 48.99 -15.92
C LEU A 158 -6.48 50.18 -15.44
N PRO A 159 -7.37 50.05 -14.44
CA PRO A 159 -7.03 50.51 -13.06
C PRO A 159 -7.76 49.76 -11.91
N LEU A 160 -7.26 49.58 -10.68
CA LEU A 160 -6.59 50.42 -9.65
C LEU A 160 -7.58 51.14 -8.68
N ASP A 161 -7.10 51.36 -7.44
CA ASP A 161 -7.72 52.00 -6.25
C ASP A 161 -8.45 51.04 -5.29
N ASN A 162 -8.31 51.08 -3.95
CA ASN A 162 -7.59 52.00 -3.04
C ASN A 162 -7.20 51.33 -1.69
N VAL A 163 -6.04 51.71 -1.11
CA VAL A 163 -5.63 51.76 0.34
C VAL A 163 -5.96 50.60 1.32
N SER A 164 -5.18 50.26 2.36
CA SER A 164 -3.76 50.31 2.78
C SER A 164 -3.74 50.35 4.32
N THR A 165 -2.97 49.47 4.98
CA THR A 165 -2.45 49.72 6.35
C THR A 165 -1.15 48.93 6.55
N LEU A 166 -0.19 49.54 7.24
CA LEU A 166 1.24 49.25 7.10
C LEU A 166 1.87 48.64 8.37
N THR A 167 2.52 47.47 8.21
CA THR A 167 3.92 47.16 8.65
C THR A 167 4.29 47.25 10.16
N PRO A 168 5.56 47.02 10.59
CA PRO A 168 6.73 46.33 9.99
C PRO A 168 7.16 45.09 10.86
N SER A 169 8.24 44.31 10.67
CA SER A 169 9.55 44.46 9.99
C SER A 169 10.11 43.10 9.52
N ARG A 170 10.92 43.14 8.44
CA ARG A 170 12.10 42.30 8.02
C ARG A 170 12.31 40.91 8.70
N GLU A 171 12.69 39.86 7.96
CA GLU A 171 13.89 39.82 7.09
C GLU A 171 13.81 38.96 5.81
N ILE A 172 14.40 39.54 4.75
CA ILE A 172 15.10 38.91 3.60
C ILE A 172 14.30 37.91 2.75
N ALA A 173 13.64 38.44 1.71
CA ALA A 173 13.31 37.67 0.52
C ALA A 173 14.57 37.47 -0.34
N LYS A 174 15.12 36.24 -0.37
CA LYS A 174 15.96 35.77 -1.48
C LYS A 174 15.08 35.06 -2.49
N ALA A 175 15.26 35.35 -3.78
CA ALA A 175 14.68 34.55 -4.85
C ALA A 175 15.13 33.09 -4.70
N GLY A 176 14.19 32.15 -4.61
CA GLY A 176 14.49 30.74 -4.41
C GLY A 176 13.23 29.90 -4.40
N GLU A 177 13.20 28.92 -5.32
CA GLU A 177 12.31 27.74 -5.40
C GLU A 177 11.03 27.83 -4.55
N ASP A 178 9.89 28.13 -5.20
CA ASP A 178 8.59 28.00 -4.52
C ASP A 178 8.42 26.58 -3.99
N ILE A 179 8.01 26.48 -2.73
CA ILE A 179 8.00 25.22 -2.00
C ILE A 179 6.74 24.45 -2.46
N PRO A 180 6.86 23.25 -3.03
CA PRO A 180 5.74 22.52 -3.62
C PRO A 180 4.87 21.84 -2.53
N TYR A 181 4.32 22.63 -1.60
CA TYR A 181 3.50 22.15 -0.48
C TYR A 181 2.34 21.28 -0.96
N GLN A 182 1.72 21.65 -2.09
CA GLN A 182 0.59 20.95 -2.67
C GLN A 182 1.01 19.53 -3.13
N GLN A 183 2.07 19.43 -3.94
CA GLN A 183 2.56 18.13 -4.45
C GLN A 183 3.00 17.17 -3.33
N ILE A 184 3.66 17.68 -2.28
CA ILE A 184 4.07 16.88 -1.12
C ILE A 184 2.85 16.29 -0.39
N ILE A 185 1.79 17.08 -0.23
CA ILE A 185 0.61 16.70 0.54
C ILE A 185 -0.36 15.85 -0.29
N ASP A 186 -0.48 16.11 -1.59
CA ASP A 186 -1.24 15.24 -2.49
C ASP A 186 -0.61 13.86 -2.59
N TYR A 187 0.72 13.76 -2.59
CA TYR A 187 1.41 12.47 -2.52
C TYR A 187 1.12 11.73 -1.21
N LEU A 188 1.16 12.42 -0.06
CA LEU A 188 0.78 11.82 1.23
C LEU A 188 -0.69 11.35 1.23
N ASN A 189 -1.59 12.18 0.74
CA ASN A 189 -3.03 11.89 0.67
C ASN A 189 -3.30 10.66 -0.19
N MET A 190 -2.69 10.60 -1.38
CA MET A 190 -2.76 9.45 -2.30
C MET A 190 -2.20 8.17 -1.66
N LYS A 191 -1.03 8.23 -1.02
CA LYS A 191 -0.36 7.05 -0.43
C LYS A 191 -1.03 6.54 0.84
N ALA A 192 -1.58 7.42 1.68
CA ALA A 192 -2.14 7.06 2.98
C ALA A 192 -3.68 6.96 2.99
N GLY A 193 -4.36 7.37 1.92
CA GLY A 193 -5.83 7.46 1.87
C GLY A 193 -6.38 8.56 2.77
N THR A 194 -5.73 9.73 2.79
CA THR A 194 -6.06 10.87 3.66
C THR A 194 -6.41 12.12 2.85
N ALA A 195 -6.88 13.18 3.52
CA ALA A 195 -7.33 14.42 2.89
C ALA A 195 -6.78 15.67 3.62
N PHE A 196 -5.48 15.67 3.92
CA PHE A 196 -4.80 16.81 4.54
C PHE A 196 -4.72 18.00 3.58
N ARG A 197 -4.84 19.22 4.13
CA ARG A 197 -4.78 20.47 3.36
C ARG A 197 -3.38 21.09 3.40
N ALA A 198 -2.75 21.26 2.25
CA ALA A 198 -1.47 21.96 2.10
C ALA A 198 -1.51 23.44 2.51
N SER A 199 -2.70 24.02 2.68
CA SER A 199 -2.90 25.40 3.15
C SER A 199 -2.62 25.62 4.65
N THR A 200 -2.59 24.54 5.44
CA THR A 200 -2.58 24.58 6.91
C THR A 200 -1.27 25.12 7.49
N LYS A 201 -1.35 25.98 8.52
CA LYS A 201 -0.17 26.62 9.14
C LYS A 201 0.87 25.61 9.64
N ASN A 202 0.45 24.56 10.36
CA ASN A 202 1.36 23.54 10.89
C ASN A 202 2.07 22.76 9.77
N THR A 203 1.29 22.24 8.82
CA THR A 203 1.78 21.54 7.62
C THR A 203 2.82 22.36 6.86
N ARG A 204 2.53 23.64 6.59
CA ARG A 204 3.47 24.57 5.95
C ARG A 204 4.71 24.83 6.80
N LYS A 205 4.57 24.97 8.13
CA LYS A 205 5.70 25.14 9.06
C LYS A 205 6.64 23.93 9.04
N ALA A 206 6.10 22.72 9.08
CA ALA A 206 6.88 21.49 9.07
C ALA A 206 7.63 21.29 7.75
N ILE A 207 6.95 21.44 6.60
CA ILE A 207 7.58 21.34 5.27
C ILE A 207 8.65 22.44 5.09
N ARG A 208 8.35 23.70 5.45
CA ARG A 208 9.31 24.82 5.34
C ARG A 208 10.53 24.66 6.24
N ALA A 209 10.40 24.00 7.39
CA ALA A 209 11.55 23.67 8.23
C ALA A 209 12.52 22.75 7.47
N ARG A 210 12.02 21.63 6.94
CA ARG A 210 12.82 20.67 6.15
C ARG A 210 13.38 21.27 4.85
N TRP A 211 12.62 22.12 4.17
CA TRP A 211 13.10 22.77 2.93
C TRP A 211 14.32 23.69 3.17
N ARG A 212 14.38 24.36 4.32
CA ARG A 212 15.54 25.18 4.74
C ARG A 212 16.75 24.34 5.11
N GLU A 213 16.52 23.15 5.68
CA GLU A 213 17.53 22.10 5.90
C GLU A 213 18.01 21.43 4.59
N LYS A 214 17.64 21.96 3.42
CA LYS A 214 18.01 21.51 2.07
C LYS A 214 17.34 20.23 1.56
N TRP A 215 16.44 19.61 2.32
CA TRP A 215 15.57 18.55 1.81
C TRP A 215 14.69 19.04 0.65
N ARG A 216 14.44 18.16 -0.33
CA ARG A 216 13.68 18.44 -1.56
C ARG A 216 12.55 17.44 -1.76
N LEU A 217 11.70 17.69 -2.75
CA LEU A 217 10.43 16.98 -2.98
C LEU A 217 10.55 15.44 -2.85
N ASP A 218 11.57 14.84 -3.45
CA ASP A 218 11.73 13.39 -3.46
C ASP A 218 12.14 12.82 -2.10
N ASP A 219 12.76 13.62 -1.23
CA ASP A 219 13.05 13.24 0.15
C ASP A 219 11.77 13.14 0.98
N PHE A 220 10.82 14.06 0.76
CA PHE A 220 9.49 13.96 1.38
C PHE A 220 8.75 12.72 0.87
N LYS A 221 8.79 12.43 -0.45
CA LYS A 221 8.20 11.20 -1.01
C LYS A 221 8.81 9.96 -0.37
N LYS A 222 10.13 9.86 -0.28
CA LYS A 222 10.85 8.75 0.38
C LYS A 222 10.43 8.54 1.83
N VAL A 223 10.28 9.61 2.61
CA VAL A 223 9.79 9.54 4.00
C VAL A 223 8.34 9.06 4.06
N ILE A 224 7.48 9.54 3.15
CA ILE A 224 6.09 9.08 3.01
C ILE A 224 6.05 7.60 2.66
N ASP A 225 6.85 7.15 1.68
CA ASP A 225 6.92 5.75 1.25
C ASP A 225 7.36 4.83 2.38
N ASN A 226 8.49 5.15 3.03
CA ASN A 226 9.01 4.41 4.17
C ASN A 226 7.97 4.26 5.28
N LYS A 227 7.24 5.34 5.63
CA LYS A 227 6.24 5.28 6.69
C LYS A 227 4.90 4.71 6.26
N CYS A 228 4.51 4.80 5.00
CA CYS A 228 3.36 4.07 4.50
C CYS A 228 3.61 2.56 4.55
N VAL A 229 4.81 2.08 4.25
CA VAL A 229 5.16 0.66 4.45
C VAL A 229 5.04 0.27 5.93
N ASP A 230 5.70 1.00 6.84
CA ASP A 230 5.70 0.66 8.27
C ASP A 230 4.30 0.73 8.94
N TRP A 231 3.51 1.77 8.62
CA TRP A 231 2.41 2.22 9.49
C TRP A 231 1.02 2.13 8.86
N LEU A 232 0.88 2.06 7.54
CA LEU A 232 -0.44 2.15 6.88
C LEU A 232 -1.38 0.99 7.24
N TYR A 233 -0.82 -0.19 7.48
CA TYR A 233 -1.56 -1.42 7.81
C TYR A 233 -1.54 -1.78 9.30
N ASN A 234 -0.83 -1.01 10.12
CA ASN A 234 -0.81 -1.16 11.57
C ASN A 234 -1.86 -0.20 12.20
N PRO A 235 -2.92 -0.70 12.86
CA PRO A 235 -4.05 0.12 13.29
C PRO A 235 -3.66 1.17 14.34
N ASP A 236 -2.66 0.90 15.18
CA ASP A 236 -2.18 1.87 16.18
C ASP A 236 -1.31 2.95 15.56
N MET A 237 -0.54 2.59 14.53
CA MET A 237 0.47 3.46 13.94
C MET A 237 -0.08 4.31 12.80
N LYS A 238 -1.13 3.85 12.08
CA LYS A 238 -1.72 4.58 10.93
C LYS A 238 -2.08 6.02 11.27
N LYS A 239 -2.53 6.31 12.49
CA LYS A 239 -2.86 7.67 12.96
C LYS A 239 -1.69 8.66 12.94
N TYR A 240 -0.44 8.16 12.88
CA TYR A 240 0.79 8.96 12.79
C TYR A 240 1.22 9.27 11.34
N LEU A 241 0.49 8.79 10.33
CA LEU A 241 0.67 9.19 8.92
C LEU A 241 0.06 10.58 8.67
N CYS A 242 0.60 11.60 9.33
CA CYS A 242 0.19 13.00 9.20
C CYS A 242 1.41 13.91 9.01
N PRO A 243 1.25 15.10 8.38
CA PRO A 243 2.38 15.97 8.03
C PRO A 243 3.24 16.38 9.24
N ASP A 244 2.60 16.66 10.38
CA ASP A 244 3.29 17.14 11.58
C ASP A 244 4.18 16.04 12.20
N THR A 245 3.77 14.76 12.10
CA THR A 245 4.57 13.64 12.60
C THR A 245 5.64 13.21 11.61
N LEU A 246 5.31 13.13 10.31
CA LEU A 246 6.24 12.72 9.26
C LEU A 246 7.36 13.74 9.06
N PHE A 247 7.04 15.03 9.09
CA PHE A 247 7.99 16.13 8.84
C PHE A 247 8.50 16.81 10.13
N GLY A 248 8.16 16.22 11.28
CA GLY A 248 8.70 16.57 12.61
C GLY A 248 10.17 16.20 12.79
N THR A 249 10.69 16.29 14.01
CA THR A 249 12.13 16.17 14.34
C THR A 249 12.80 14.85 13.94
N LYS A 250 12.02 13.80 13.65
CA LYS A 250 12.50 12.48 13.24
C LYS A 250 12.62 12.29 11.72
N PHE A 251 12.42 13.34 10.91
CA PHE A 251 12.44 13.28 9.44
C PHE A 251 13.67 12.57 8.88
N GLU A 252 14.88 12.98 9.26
CA GLU A 252 16.13 12.36 8.79
C GLU A 252 16.23 10.88 9.17
N LYS A 253 15.78 10.51 10.38
CA LYS A 253 15.70 9.10 10.80
C LYS A 253 14.74 8.30 9.91
N TYR A 254 13.61 8.88 9.53
CA TYR A 254 12.65 8.22 8.63
C TYR A 254 13.16 8.15 7.19
N TRP A 255 13.94 9.15 6.75
CA TRP A 255 14.56 9.18 5.42
C TRP A 255 15.70 8.18 5.30
N ASN A 256 16.52 8.03 6.35
CA ASN A 256 17.61 7.06 6.44
C ASN A 256 17.14 5.63 6.75
N GLN A 257 15.87 5.44 7.11
CA GLN A 257 15.34 4.11 7.33
C GLN A 257 15.36 3.33 6.01
N THR A 258 16.20 2.30 5.96
CA THR A 258 16.08 1.25 4.97
C THR A 258 14.78 0.51 5.22
N SER A 259 14.02 0.21 4.16
CA SER A 259 13.11 -0.94 4.20
C SER A 259 13.88 -2.16 4.70
N ASN A 260 13.22 -3.06 5.45
CA ASN A 260 13.87 -4.27 5.93
C ASN A 260 14.59 -4.99 4.76
N PRO A 261 15.80 -5.53 4.97
CA PRO A 261 16.74 -5.86 3.90
C PRO A 261 16.20 -6.84 2.85
N THR A 262 15.16 -7.60 3.19
CA THR A 262 14.38 -8.46 2.29
C THR A 262 14.06 -7.79 0.95
N LEU A 263 13.46 -6.60 0.93
CA LEU A 263 13.02 -5.98 -0.34
C LEU A 263 14.17 -5.48 -1.23
N LYS A 264 15.32 -5.09 -0.66
CA LYS A 264 16.43 -4.53 -1.44
C LYS A 264 17.44 -5.58 -1.90
N GLN A 265 17.62 -6.65 -1.13
CA GLN A 265 18.42 -7.81 -1.55
C GLN A 265 17.74 -8.57 -2.71
N MET A 266 16.40 -8.64 -2.72
CA MET A 266 15.63 -9.21 -3.85
C MET A 266 15.75 -8.37 -5.13
N ALA A 267 15.76 -7.03 -5.02
CA ALA A 267 15.91 -6.14 -6.18
C ALA A 267 17.33 -6.16 -6.80
N GLY A 268 18.36 -6.34 -5.97
CA GLY A 268 19.76 -6.43 -6.44
C GLY A 268 20.11 -7.74 -7.15
N ALA A 269 19.36 -8.82 -6.92
CA ALA A 269 19.63 -10.14 -7.49
C ALA A 269 19.26 -10.28 -8.99
N PHE A 270 18.75 -9.22 -9.64
CA PHE A 270 18.33 -9.22 -11.04
C PHE A 270 19.29 -8.52 -12.02
N THR A 271 20.46 -8.05 -11.58
CA THR A 271 21.52 -7.60 -12.51
C THR A 271 22.33 -8.81 -13.01
N TYR A 272 21.98 -9.30 -14.18
CA TYR A 272 22.77 -10.32 -14.88
C TYR A 272 24.20 -9.83 -15.16
N PRO A 273 25.25 -10.65 -14.94
CA PRO A 273 26.55 -10.38 -15.53
C PRO A 273 26.46 -10.53 -17.06
N ASN A 274 26.81 -9.46 -17.78
CA ASN A 274 26.82 -9.45 -19.24
C ASN A 274 28.01 -10.25 -19.78
N GLY A 275 27.72 -11.36 -20.48
CA GLY A 275 28.66 -12.08 -21.33
C GLY A 275 29.72 -12.94 -20.60
N LYS A 276 30.45 -13.80 -21.31
CA LYS A 276 30.38 -14.14 -22.75
C LYS A 276 31.16 -15.44 -22.99
N LEU A 277 30.66 -16.29 -23.88
CA LEU A 277 31.23 -17.59 -24.33
C LEU A 277 31.21 -18.70 -23.27
#